data_AF-L8H333-F1
#
_entry.id   AF-L8H333-F1
#
_cell.length_a   1.000
_cell.length_b   1.000
_cell.length_c   1.000
_cell.angle_alpha   90.00
_cell.angle_beta   90.00
_cell.angle_gamma   90.00
#
_symmetry.space_group_name_H-M   'P 1'
#
loop_
_entity.id
_entity.type
_entity.pdbx_description
1 polymer ?
#
loop_
_entity_poly.entity_id
_entity_poly.type
_entity_poly.pdbx_seq_one_letter_code
_entity_poly.pdbx_strand_id
1 'polypeptide(L)'
;MAEGKGATRWALWAACVSVAGVLLSLYMVADKYRSSGRSSCDLSERISCSVINNSEFASLFGVPVAVLGIVWFLVIGFLSYRLHNHPNGSASTLSSASGTIYTNKGMSEAAALAMAMLAWCVAGAGFIVYLLVAEIILGAICPMCTAVHVLVAFLFYASLRLYARHAIPPHSRDASSPLSTFFASATSLPTLTSAARALQPLLPALAALAALPLVIFILATISLPALDPSHAALRTCVLTNRQQLVFYGTDTCAACRRQKEVLGPDLLQLVRYVDCVRTPSSCAGKELKGYPTWAVEDWSGQERARHYGLRTLSQLLSLAACDVASS
;
A
#
# COMPACT_ATOMS: atom_id res chain seq x y z
N MET A 1 -19.76 13.15 33.09
CA MET A 1 -19.54 14.05 31.92
C MET A 1 -18.18 13.91 31.23
N ALA A 2 -17.16 13.27 31.84
CA ALA A 2 -15.83 13.11 31.20
C ALA A 2 -15.77 12.03 30.09
N GLU A 3 -16.60 10.99 30.14
CA GLU A 3 -16.57 9.89 29.16
C GLU A 3 -17.08 10.27 27.76
N GLY A 4 -18.06 11.18 27.67
CA GLY A 4 -18.62 11.63 26.38
C GLY A 4 -17.62 12.41 25.52
N LYS A 5 -16.73 13.20 26.13
CA LYS A 5 -15.68 13.97 25.43
C LYS A 5 -14.63 13.07 24.77
N GLY A 6 -14.47 11.85 25.26
CA GLY A 6 -13.50 10.91 24.70
C GLY A 6 -13.96 10.31 23.37
N ALA A 7 -15.26 10.16 23.13
CA ALA A 7 -15.80 9.49 21.94
C ALA A 7 -15.81 10.41 20.72
N THR A 8 -16.22 11.66 20.92
CA THR A 8 -16.18 12.70 19.89
C THR A 8 -14.76 12.96 19.38
N ARG A 9 -13.74 12.81 20.23
CA ARG A 9 -12.33 12.93 19.84
C ARG A 9 -11.90 11.83 18.86
N TRP A 10 -12.28 10.57 19.09
CA TRP A 10 -11.91 9.47 18.18
C TRP A 10 -12.56 9.64 16.80
N ALA A 11 -13.81 10.07 16.74
CA ALA A 11 -14.49 10.39 15.49
C ALA A 11 -13.80 11.55 14.75
N LEU A 12 -13.36 12.59 15.46
CA LEU A 12 -12.58 13.69 14.88
C LEU A 12 -11.23 13.21 14.31
N TRP A 13 -10.46 12.43 15.07
CA TRP A 13 -9.19 11.86 14.60
C TRP A 13 -9.40 10.99 13.37
N ALA A 14 -10.44 10.15 13.35
CA ALA A 14 -10.77 9.33 12.19
C ALA A 14 -11.09 10.18 10.96
N ALA A 15 -11.84 11.28 11.12
CA ALA A 15 -12.10 12.23 10.03
C ALA A 15 -10.80 12.87 9.49
N CYS A 16 -9.90 13.34 10.37
CA CYS A 16 -8.61 13.92 9.96
C CYS A 16 -7.71 12.90 9.23
N VAL A 17 -7.63 11.67 9.73
CA VAL A 17 -6.86 10.60 9.09
C VAL A 17 -7.44 10.23 7.73
N SER A 18 -8.76 10.29 7.57
CA SER A 18 -9.42 10.07 6.29
C SER A 18 -9.00 11.09 5.23
N VAL A 19 -8.85 12.36 5.61
CA VAL A 19 -8.32 13.41 4.70
C VAL A 19 -6.89 13.09 4.26
N ALA A 20 -6.02 12.69 5.18
CA ALA A 20 -4.66 12.28 4.84
C ALA A 20 -4.66 11.08 3.87
N GLY A 21 -5.55 10.11 4.08
CA GLY A 21 -5.73 8.97 3.17
C GLY A 21 -6.19 9.36 1.77
N VAL A 22 -7.11 10.33 1.65
CA VAL A 22 -7.53 10.88 0.34
C VAL A 22 -6.35 11.54 -0.37
N LEU A 23 -5.58 12.39 0.32
CA LEU A 23 -4.41 13.07 -0.26
C LEU A 23 -3.35 12.07 -0.73
N LEU A 24 -3.08 11.04 0.07
CA LEU A 24 -2.14 9.97 -0.27
C LEU A 24 -2.61 9.17 -1.49
N SER A 25 -3.91 8.85 -1.55
CA SER A 25 -4.50 8.14 -2.68
C SER A 25 -4.48 8.98 -3.95
N LEU A 26 -4.78 10.29 -3.86
CA LEU A 26 -4.65 11.24 -4.97
C LEU A 26 -3.21 11.32 -5.50
N TYR A 27 -2.22 11.35 -4.59
CA TYR A 27 -0.81 11.30 -4.98
C TYR A 27 -0.51 10.03 -5.78
N MET A 28 -0.97 8.85 -5.31
CA MET A 28 -0.74 7.60 -6.03
C MET A 28 -1.43 7.54 -7.40
N VAL A 29 -2.64 8.10 -7.53
CA VAL A 29 -3.31 8.25 -8.82
C VAL A 29 -2.48 9.15 -9.75
N ALA A 30 -2.05 10.32 -9.26
CA ALA A 30 -1.24 11.24 -10.04
C ALA A 30 0.10 10.60 -10.49
N ASP A 31 0.73 9.84 -9.60
CA ASP A 31 1.98 9.14 -9.88
C ASP A 31 1.79 8.05 -10.96
N LYS A 32 0.67 7.30 -10.92
CA LYS A 32 0.34 6.27 -11.92
C LYS A 32 0.25 6.83 -13.34
N TYR A 33 -0.24 8.06 -13.49
CA TYR A 33 -0.44 8.71 -14.79
C TYR A 33 0.70 9.64 -15.19
N ARG A 34 1.77 9.72 -14.39
CA ARG A 34 2.89 10.60 -14.68
C ARG A 34 3.72 10.05 -15.84
N SER A 35 4.03 10.91 -16.81
CA SER A 35 4.72 10.51 -18.05
C SER A 35 6.25 10.61 -17.99
N SER A 36 6.82 11.27 -16.98
CA SER A 36 8.28 11.50 -16.90
C SER A 36 8.75 11.79 -15.47
N GLY A 37 9.79 11.05 -15.05
CA GLY A 37 10.52 11.21 -13.79
C GLY A 37 10.43 9.99 -12.87
N ARG A 38 11.49 9.76 -12.07
CA ARG A 38 11.50 8.78 -10.97
C ARG A 38 10.49 9.22 -9.90
N SER A 39 9.61 8.33 -9.44
CA SER A 39 8.65 8.66 -8.39
C SER A 39 9.41 9.03 -7.12
N SER A 40 8.90 9.98 -6.33
CA SER A 40 9.62 10.47 -5.13
C SER A 40 9.87 9.39 -4.07
N CYS A 41 9.19 8.26 -4.17
CA CYS A 41 9.32 7.11 -3.29
C CYS A 41 10.03 5.90 -3.92
N ASP A 42 10.63 6.06 -5.11
CA ASP A 42 11.52 5.05 -5.70
C ASP A 42 12.93 5.26 -5.15
N LEU A 43 13.32 4.48 -4.14
CA LEU A 43 14.64 4.53 -3.52
C LEU A 43 15.57 3.43 -4.06
N SER A 44 15.01 2.27 -4.39
CA SER A 44 15.73 1.13 -4.98
C SER A 44 14.78 0.24 -5.78
N GLU A 45 15.28 -0.82 -6.42
CA GLU A 45 14.46 -1.81 -7.13
C GLU A 45 13.51 -2.56 -6.19
N ARG A 46 13.96 -2.81 -4.95
CA ARG A 46 13.13 -3.40 -3.88
C ARG A 46 12.23 -2.37 -3.19
N ILE A 47 12.60 -1.09 -3.14
CA ILE A 47 11.79 -0.02 -2.55
C ILE A 47 11.35 0.93 -3.65
N SER A 48 10.29 0.53 -4.36
CA SER A 48 9.73 1.28 -5.48
C SER A 48 8.22 1.30 -5.44
N CYS A 49 7.67 2.50 -5.50
CA CYS A 49 6.24 2.70 -5.70
C CYS A 49 5.83 2.38 -7.14
N SER A 50 6.71 2.68 -8.11
CA SER A 50 6.41 2.48 -9.53
C SER A 50 6.17 1.01 -9.88
N VAL A 51 6.99 0.08 -9.36
CA VAL A 51 6.83 -1.36 -9.58
C VAL A 51 5.42 -1.83 -9.19
N ILE A 52 4.93 -1.39 -8.03
CA ILE A 52 3.61 -1.80 -7.54
C ILE A 52 2.50 -1.05 -8.27
N ASN A 53 2.59 0.27 -8.38
CA ASN A 53 1.53 1.13 -8.91
C ASN A 53 1.29 0.92 -10.43
N ASN A 54 2.28 0.41 -11.15
CA ASN A 54 2.18 0.06 -12.58
C ASN A 54 1.95 -1.44 -12.85
N SER A 55 1.86 -2.26 -11.80
CA SER A 55 1.56 -3.69 -11.92
C SER A 55 0.10 -3.95 -12.31
N GLU A 56 -0.19 -5.20 -12.70
CA GLU A 56 -1.57 -5.65 -12.93
C GLU A 56 -2.43 -5.60 -11.65
N PHE A 57 -1.81 -5.75 -10.48
CA PHE A 57 -2.50 -5.69 -9.17
C PHE A 57 -2.97 -4.28 -8.80
N ALA A 58 -2.44 -3.24 -9.45
CA ALA A 58 -2.82 -1.84 -9.21
C ALA A 58 -4.05 -1.39 -10.02
N SER A 59 -4.71 -2.31 -10.73
CA SER A 59 -5.94 -2.05 -11.48
C SER A 59 -6.94 -3.19 -11.27
N LEU A 60 -8.12 -2.88 -10.75
CA LEU A 60 -9.20 -3.84 -10.54
C LEU A 60 -10.37 -3.48 -11.46
N PHE A 61 -10.80 -4.40 -12.32
CA PHE A 61 -11.82 -4.16 -13.36
C PHE A 61 -11.51 -2.93 -14.25
N GLY A 62 -10.22 -2.65 -14.49
CA GLY A 62 -9.77 -1.48 -15.26
C GLY A 62 -9.75 -0.16 -14.48
N VAL A 63 -10.18 -0.16 -13.23
CA VAL A 63 -10.13 1.01 -12.34
C VAL A 63 -8.85 0.96 -11.49
N PRO A 64 -8.04 2.03 -11.43
CA PRO A 64 -6.88 2.06 -10.55
C PRO A 64 -7.28 1.87 -9.10
N VAL A 65 -6.56 1.00 -8.39
CA VAL A 65 -6.83 0.71 -6.97
C VAL A 65 -6.77 1.98 -6.11
N ALA A 66 -5.87 2.91 -6.43
CA ALA A 66 -5.77 4.19 -5.73
C ALA A 66 -7.06 5.03 -5.82
N VAL A 67 -7.84 4.91 -6.90
CA VAL A 67 -9.17 5.56 -7.02
C VAL A 67 -10.19 4.91 -6.08
N LEU A 68 -10.16 3.58 -5.96
CA LEU A 68 -10.99 2.88 -4.98
C LEU A 68 -10.63 3.31 -3.54
N GLY A 69 -9.35 3.54 -3.28
CA GLY A 69 -8.85 4.11 -2.03
C GLY A 69 -9.46 5.49 -1.72
N ILE A 70 -9.52 6.40 -2.71
CA ILE A 70 -10.17 7.71 -2.55
C ILE A 70 -11.63 7.54 -2.10
N VAL A 71 -12.40 6.70 -2.81
CA VAL A 71 -13.80 6.44 -2.46
C VAL A 71 -13.91 5.88 -1.05
N TRP A 72 -13.06 4.92 -0.70
CA TRP A 72 -13.07 4.30 0.62
C TRP A 72 -12.80 5.32 1.74
N PHE A 73 -11.78 6.17 1.57
CA PHE A 73 -11.43 7.22 2.54
C PHE A 73 -12.49 8.33 2.65
N LEU A 74 -13.15 8.68 1.54
CA LEU A 74 -14.26 9.64 1.56
C LEU A 74 -15.46 9.11 2.34
N VAL A 75 -15.83 7.85 2.15
CA VAL A 75 -16.94 7.21 2.87
C VAL A 75 -16.67 7.16 4.37
N ILE A 76 -15.50 6.66 4.79
CA ILE A 76 -15.18 6.58 6.23
C ILE A 76 -15.00 7.97 6.86
N GLY A 77 -14.48 8.95 6.12
CA GLY A 77 -14.40 10.34 6.53
C GLY A 77 -15.78 10.97 6.75
N PHE A 78 -16.72 10.74 5.83
CA PHE A 78 -18.10 11.20 5.95
C PHE A 78 -18.81 10.58 7.16
N LEU A 79 -18.69 9.26 7.36
CA LEU A 79 -19.27 8.59 8.52
C LEU A 79 -18.67 9.11 9.83
N SER A 80 -17.35 9.31 9.87
CA SER A 80 -16.65 9.88 11.03
C SER A 80 -17.11 11.30 11.35
N TYR A 81 -17.28 12.15 10.33
CA TYR A 81 -17.79 13.51 10.47
C TYR A 81 -19.24 13.53 10.96
N ARG A 82 -20.10 12.68 10.40
CA ARG A 82 -21.50 12.53 10.84
C ARG A 82 -21.59 12.09 12.30
N LEU A 83 -20.76 11.14 12.72
CA LEU A 83 -20.72 10.68 14.10
C LEU A 83 -20.14 11.73 15.05
N HIS A 84 -19.14 12.50 14.61
CA HIS A 84 -18.56 13.59 15.41
C HIS A 84 -19.57 14.72 15.70
N ASN A 85 -20.35 15.10 14.68
CA ASN A 85 -21.36 16.15 14.77
C ASN A 85 -22.73 15.61 15.20
N HIS A 86 -22.85 14.30 15.44
CA HIS A 86 -24.10 13.74 15.94
C HIS A 86 -24.40 14.44 17.26
N PRO A 87 -25.54 15.14 17.38
CA PRO A 87 -25.88 15.78 18.63
C PRO A 87 -25.86 14.69 19.67
N ASN A 88 -25.02 14.85 20.71
CA ASN A 88 -24.97 13.95 21.84
C ASN A 88 -26.38 13.94 22.44
N GLY A 89 -27.26 13.11 21.89
CA GLY A 89 -28.53 12.80 22.47
C GLY A 89 -28.14 12.15 23.77
N SER A 90 -28.18 12.93 24.85
CA SER A 90 -28.57 12.43 26.14
C SER A 90 -29.54 11.31 25.83
N ALA A 91 -29.16 10.06 26.16
CA ALA A 91 -30.07 8.94 26.12
C ALA A 91 -31.42 9.51 26.55
N SER A 92 -32.43 9.41 25.70
CA SER A 92 -33.74 9.97 25.95
C SER A 92 -34.29 9.28 27.18
N THR A 93 -33.86 9.73 28.36
CA THR A 93 -34.52 9.54 29.63
C THR A 93 -35.71 10.47 29.54
N LEU A 94 -36.73 10.00 28.82
CA LEU A 94 -38.08 10.40 29.11
C LEU A 94 -38.31 9.89 30.54
N SER A 95 -38.06 10.76 31.51
CA SER A 95 -38.48 10.55 32.88
C SER A 95 -40.00 10.61 32.88
N SER A 96 -40.65 9.47 32.69
CA SER A 96 -42.08 9.35 32.93
C SER A 96 -42.25 8.82 34.34
N ALA A 97 -42.64 9.72 35.25
CA ALA A 97 -43.03 9.43 36.63
C ALA A 97 -44.34 8.60 36.73
N SER A 98 -44.77 7.93 35.67
CA SER A 98 -45.90 7.02 35.65
C SER A 98 -45.72 6.09 34.45
N GLY A 99 -45.89 4.79 34.69
CA GLY A 99 -45.42 3.69 33.84
C GLY A 99 -45.54 3.92 32.33
N THR A 100 -44.47 3.63 31.60
CA THR A 100 -44.45 3.70 30.14
C THR A 100 -43.98 2.37 29.57
N ILE A 101 -44.75 1.86 28.61
CA ILE A 101 -44.45 0.70 27.78
C ILE A 101 -43.16 1.00 26.99
N TYR A 102 -42.17 0.10 27.08
CA TYR A 102 -40.95 0.16 26.27
C TYR A 102 -41.26 -0.17 24.80
N THR A 103 -41.82 0.77 24.04
CA THR A 103 -41.87 0.66 22.59
C THR A 103 -40.74 1.48 21.98
N ASN A 104 -39.60 0.84 21.71
CA ASN A 104 -38.93 0.78 20.40
C ASN A 104 -37.52 0.18 20.60
N LYS A 105 -37.33 -1.07 20.16
CA LYS A 105 -36.01 -1.70 20.01
C LYS A 105 -35.35 -1.14 18.73
N GLY A 106 -35.18 0.18 18.67
CA GLY A 106 -34.57 0.89 17.57
C GLY A 106 -33.10 1.13 17.88
N MET A 107 -32.22 0.71 16.97
CA MET A 107 -30.80 1.06 17.05
C MET A 107 -30.66 2.59 17.03
N SER A 108 -29.89 3.16 17.97
CA SER A 108 -29.59 4.59 17.96
C SER A 108 -28.79 4.95 16.70
N GLU A 109 -29.01 6.14 16.13
CA GLU A 109 -28.30 6.57 14.91
C GLU A 109 -26.77 6.53 15.10
N ALA A 110 -26.27 6.90 16.29
CA ALA A 110 -24.85 6.80 16.62
C ALA A 110 -24.33 5.34 16.64
N ALA A 111 -25.14 4.39 17.12
CA ALA A 111 -24.80 2.97 17.05
C ALA A 111 -24.76 2.49 15.60
N ALA A 112 -25.74 2.89 14.78
CA ALA A 112 -25.79 2.55 13.36
C ALA A 112 -24.56 3.10 12.60
N LEU A 113 -24.19 4.36 12.85
CA LEU A 113 -22.99 4.97 12.27
C LEU A 113 -21.72 4.24 12.71
N ALA A 114 -21.57 3.91 14.00
CA ALA A 114 -20.40 3.19 14.49
C ALA A 114 -20.30 1.76 13.92
N MET A 115 -21.44 1.06 13.75
CA MET A 115 -21.49 -0.24 13.09
C MET A 115 -21.11 -0.15 11.61
N ALA A 116 -21.64 0.85 10.90
CA ALA A 116 -21.31 1.09 9.50
C ALA A 116 -19.82 1.40 9.32
N MET A 117 -19.24 2.22 10.19
CA MET A 117 -17.80 2.50 10.21
C MET A 117 -16.98 1.22 10.40
N LEU A 118 -17.34 0.39 11.38
CA LEU A 118 -16.62 -0.86 11.64
C LEU A 118 -16.72 -1.83 10.45
N ALA A 119 -17.92 -2.02 9.89
CA ALA A 119 -18.12 -2.88 8.73
C ALA A 119 -17.31 -2.41 7.51
N TRP A 120 -17.28 -1.10 7.25
CA TRP A 120 -16.49 -0.51 6.18
C TRP A 120 -14.97 -0.66 6.41
N CYS A 121 -14.53 -0.57 7.66
CA CYS A 121 -13.15 -0.82 8.05
C CYS A 121 -12.74 -2.30 7.92
N VAL A 122 -13.64 -3.25 8.20
CA VAL A 122 -13.39 -4.68 7.95
C VAL A 122 -13.17 -4.94 6.45
N ALA A 123 -14.00 -4.34 5.58
CA ALA A 123 -13.81 -4.45 4.14
C ALA A 123 -12.46 -3.87 3.68
N GLY A 124 -12.07 -2.71 4.21
CA GLY A 124 -10.77 -2.10 3.94
C GLY A 124 -9.58 -2.94 4.42
N ALA A 125 -9.67 -3.54 5.61
CA ALA A 125 -8.63 -4.44 6.13
C ALA A 125 -8.46 -5.70 5.26
N GLY A 126 -9.56 -6.28 4.78
CA GLY A 126 -9.51 -7.40 3.82
C GLY A 126 -8.82 -7.01 2.51
N PHE A 127 -9.08 -5.79 2.01
CA PHE A 127 -8.43 -5.28 0.81
C PHE A 127 -6.91 -5.03 1.01
N ILE A 128 -6.48 -4.65 2.21
CA ILE A 128 -5.04 -4.53 2.53
C ILE A 128 -4.33 -5.87 2.44
N VAL A 129 -4.96 -6.96 2.90
CA VAL A 129 -4.38 -8.30 2.77
C VAL A 129 -4.11 -8.63 1.30
N TYR A 130 -5.02 -8.27 0.40
CA TYR A 130 -4.80 -8.40 -1.04
C TYR A 130 -3.58 -7.61 -1.54
N LEU A 131 -3.41 -6.35 -1.11
CA LEU A 131 -2.25 -5.53 -1.51
C LEU A 131 -0.92 -6.03 -0.93
N LEU A 132 -0.93 -6.54 0.30
CA LEU A 132 0.24 -7.17 0.91
C LEU A 132 0.65 -8.44 0.14
N VAL A 133 -0.31 -9.22 -0.34
CA VAL A 133 -0.02 -10.38 -1.21
C VAL A 133 0.60 -9.92 -2.53
N ALA A 134 0.11 -8.83 -3.13
CA ALA A 134 0.69 -8.27 -4.34
C ALA A 134 2.15 -7.80 -4.13
N GLU A 135 2.46 -7.16 -3.00
CA GLU A 135 3.83 -6.79 -2.59
C GLU A 135 4.76 -8.00 -2.54
N ILE A 136 4.29 -9.11 -1.94
CA ILE A 136 5.07 -10.35 -1.82
C ILE A 136 5.32 -10.98 -3.19
N ILE A 137 4.32 -11.01 -4.07
CA ILE A 137 4.44 -11.58 -5.42
C ILE A 137 5.42 -10.77 -6.28
N LEU A 138 5.37 -9.44 -6.19
CA LEU A 138 6.22 -8.55 -6.97
C LEU A 138 7.64 -8.42 -6.41
N GLY A 139 7.87 -8.81 -5.15
CA GLY A 139 9.18 -8.71 -4.49
C GLY A 139 9.65 -7.29 -4.19
N ALA A 140 8.75 -6.30 -4.29
CA ALA A 140 8.99 -4.89 -4.04
C ALA A 140 8.09 -4.37 -2.91
N ILE A 141 8.58 -3.39 -2.16
CA ILE A 141 7.91 -2.73 -1.05
C ILE A 141 7.60 -1.29 -1.46
N CYS A 142 6.34 -0.89 -1.36
CA CYS A 142 5.93 0.48 -1.62
C CYS A 142 5.73 1.25 -0.30
N PRO A 143 6.56 2.27 -0.01
CA PRO A 143 6.41 3.08 1.20
C PRO A 143 5.04 3.77 1.30
N MET A 144 4.47 4.17 0.17
CA MET A 144 3.17 4.85 0.12
C MET A 144 2.01 3.87 0.40
N CYS A 145 2.07 2.64 -0.11
CA CYS A 145 1.12 1.57 0.26
C CYS A 145 1.22 1.27 1.75
N THR A 146 2.45 1.15 2.28
CA THR A 146 2.67 0.93 3.72
C THR A 146 2.08 2.08 4.55
N ALA A 147 2.23 3.33 4.12
CA ALA A 147 1.58 4.46 4.78
C ALA A 147 0.04 4.32 4.75
N VAL A 148 -0.56 3.96 3.62
CA VAL A 148 -2.01 3.64 3.55
C VAL A 148 -2.38 2.52 4.53
N HIS A 149 -1.58 1.45 4.62
CA HIS A 149 -1.83 0.33 5.53
C HIS A 149 -1.88 0.79 6.99
N VAL A 150 -0.95 1.65 7.41
CA VAL A 150 -0.91 2.23 8.76
C VAL A 150 -2.14 3.11 9.02
N LEU A 151 -2.54 3.95 8.06
CA LEU A 151 -3.73 4.80 8.21
C LEU A 151 -5.00 3.96 8.37
N VAL A 152 -5.18 2.92 7.56
CA VAL A 152 -6.36 2.05 7.67
C VAL A 152 -6.35 1.22 8.95
N ALA A 153 -5.19 0.73 9.40
CA ALA A 153 -5.08 0.04 10.68
C ALA A 153 -5.48 0.95 11.86
N PHE A 154 -5.07 2.23 11.82
CA PHE A 154 -5.53 3.23 12.79
C PHE A 154 -7.05 3.44 12.72
N LEU A 155 -7.62 3.60 11.52
CA LEU A 155 -9.07 3.78 11.33
C LEU A 155 -9.87 2.57 11.80
N PHE A 156 -9.37 1.35 11.57
CA PHE A 156 -9.95 0.13 12.09
C PHE A 156 -9.96 0.12 13.62
N TYR A 157 -8.83 0.45 14.26
CA TYR A 157 -8.76 0.56 15.71
C TYR A 157 -9.68 1.66 16.28
N ALA A 158 -9.75 2.83 15.65
CA ALA A 158 -10.67 3.90 16.04
C ALA A 158 -12.13 3.45 15.91
N SER A 159 -12.48 2.71 14.84
CA SER A 159 -13.83 2.18 14.64
C SER A 159 -14.22 1.17 15.72
N LEU A 160 -13.31 0.30 16.17
CA LEU A 160 -13.55 -0.63 17.28
C LEU A 160 -13.84 0.12 18.59
N ARG A 161 -13.07 1.18 18.87
CA ARG A 161 -13.28 2.01 20.07
C ARG A 161 -14.64 2.73 20.03
N LEU A 162 -15.06 3.20 18.87
CA LEU A 162 -16.36 3.85 18.68
C LEU A 162 -17.51 2.84 18.77
N TYR A 163 -17.37 1.68 18.14
CA TYR A 163 -18.33 0.57 18.23
C TYR A 163 -18.55 0.11 19.67
N ALA A 164 -17.46 -0.14 20.42
CA ALA A 164 -17.55 -0.58 21.81
C ALA A 164 -18.25 0.43 22.73
N ARG A 165 -18.31 1.71 22.33
CA ARG A 165 -18.96 2.79 23.09
C ARG A 165 -20.40 3.05 22.71
N HIS A 166 -20.74 2.95 21.42
CA HIS A 166 -22.07 3.32 20.92
C HIS A 166 -22.97 2.11 20.63
N ALA A 167 -22.42 0.96 20.23
CA ALA A 167 -23.20 -0.20 19.80
C ALA A 167 -23.42 -1.26 20.90
N ILE A 168 -22.53 -1.33 21.91
CA ILE A 168 -22.70 -2.26 23.03
C ILE A 168 -23.52 -1.57 24.14
N PRO A 169 -24.76 -2.03 24.43
CA PRO A 169 -25.60 -1.43 25.45
C PRO A 169 -24.95 -1.55 26.85
N PRO A 170 -25.09 -0.53 27.71
CA PRO A 170 -24.45 -0.53 29.03
C PRO A 170 -24.92 -1.69 29.92
N HIS A 171 -26.16 -2.18 29.75
CA HIS A 171 -26.73 -3.28 30.54
C HIS A 171 -26.09 -4.66 30.26
N SER A 172 -25.35 -4.84 29.15
CA SER A 172 -24.55 -6.06 28.94
C SER A 172 -23.13 -5.94 29.51
N ARG A 173 -22.80 -4.83 30.18
CA ARG A 173 -21.60 -4.68 31.02
C ARG A 173 -21.90 -4.94 32.50
N ASP A 174 -23.11 -5.39 32.84
CA ASP A 174 -23.46 -5.75 34.19
C ASP A 174 -22.74 -7.03 34.61
N ALA A 175 -22.00 -6.90 35.71
CA ALA A 175 -21.16 -7.92 36.34
C ALA A 175 -21.95 -9.10 36.94
N SER A 176 -23.20 -9.32 36.55
CA SER A 176 -24.14 -10.26 37.16
C SER A 176 -24.44 -11.52 36.34
N SER A 177 -23.79 -11.73 35.20
CA SER A 177 -23.81 -13.06 34.58
C SER A 177 -23.02 -14.06 35.45
N PRO A 178 -23.49 -15.30 35.69
CA PRO A 178 -22.74 -16.29 36.47
C PRO A 178 -21.41 -16.70 35.81
N LEU A 179 -21.21 -16.34 34.53
CA LEU A 179 -19.93 -16.45 33.82
C LEU A 179 -18.99 -15.25 34.11
N SER A 180 -19.52 -14.06 34.40
CA SER A 180 -18.71 -12.90 34.80
C SER A 180 -18.27 -12.96 36.26
N THR A 181 -18.95 -13.68 37.14
CA THR A 181 -18.49 -13.90 38.53
C THR A 181 -17.33 -14.87 38.62
N PHE A 182 -17.24 -15.86 37.73
CA PHE A 182 -16.08 -16.76 37.63
C PHE A 182 -14.82 -16.01 37.14
N PHE A 183 -14.98 -15.07 36.21
CA PHE A 183 -13.91 -14.14 35.83
C PHE A 183 -13.64 -13.05 36.89
N ALA A 184 -14.65 -12.62 37.65
CA ALA A 184 -14.48 -11.65 38.73
C ALA A 184 -13.68 -12.21 39.92
N SER A 185 -13.88 -13.47 40.30
CA SER A 185 -13.08 -14.13 41.34
C SER A 185 -11.66 -14.50 40.90
N ALA A 186 -11.40 -14.57 39.59
CA ALA A 186 -10.04 -14.64 39.05
C ALA A 186 -9.36 -13.25 38.95
N THR A 187 -10.11 -12.16 39.14
CA THR A 187 -9.61 -10.77 39.06
C THR A 187 -9.71 -9.98 40.36
N SER A 188 -10.08 -10.61 41.48
CA SER A 188 -9.90 -10.04 42.82
C SER A 188 -8.43 -10.08 43.29
N LEU A 189 -7.51 -9.71 42.41
CA LEU A 189 -6.18 -9.23 42.78
C LEU A 189 -6.18 -7.71 42.55
N PRO A 190 -6.50 -6.91 43.58
CA PRO A 190 -6.70 -5.46 43.44
C PRO A 190 -5.41 -4.67 43.18
N THR A 191 -4.30 -5.36 42.87
CA THR A 191 -2.98 -4.76 42.59
C THR A 191 -2.71 -4.56 41.09
N LEU A 192 -3.50 -5.15 40.18
CA LEU A 192 -3.19 -5.11 38.74
C LEU A 192 -3.86 -3.98 37.94
N THR A 193 -4.92 -3.33 38.45
CA THR A 193 -5.68 -2.35 37.66
C THR A 193 -5.05 -0.95 37.60
N SER A 194 -4.26 -0.57 38.61
CA SER A 194 -3.46 0.67 38.57
C SER A 194 -2.24 0.52 37.65
N ALA A 195 -1.59 -0.65 37.68
CA ALA A 195 -0.49 -0.99 36.77
C ALA A 195 -0.95 -1.09 35.31
N ALA A 196 -2.09 -1.74 35.02
CA ALA A 196 -2.62 -1.85 33.66
C ALA A 196 -3.05 -0.50 33.06
N ARG A 197 -3.58 0.42 33.88
CA ARG A 197 -3.93 1.78 33.45
C ARG A 197 -2.69 2.66 33.23
N ALA A 198 -1.62 2.42 33.99
CA ALA A 198 -0.30 3.00 33.76
C ALA A 198 0.41 2.42 32.51
N LEU A 199 0.07 1.19 32.11
CA LEU A 199 0.56 0.52 30.90
C LEU A 199 -0.27 0.85 29.63
N GLN A 200 -1.45 1.42 29.78
CA GLN A 200 -2.31 1.81 28.66
C GLN A 200 -1.70 2.83 27.67
N PRO A 201 -0.90 3.85 28.08
CA PRO A 201 -0.12 4.66 27.14
C PRO A 201 1.05 3.89 26.51
N LEU A 202 1.46 2.74 27.07
CA LEU A 202 2.51 1.89 26.52
C LEU A 202 1.98 0.85 25.52
N LEU A 203 0.66 0.64 25.43
CA LEU A 203 0.05 -0.24 24.42
C LEU A 203 0.33 0.17 22.97
N PRO A 204 0.25 1.47 22.57
CA PRO A 204 0.73 1.90 21.25
C PRO A 204 2.25 1.76 21.09
N ALA A 205 3.02 1.88 22.17
CA ALA A 205 4.47 1.66 22.15
C ALA A 205 4.83 0.17 21.99
N LEU A 206 4.05 -0.74 22.57
CA LEU A 206 4.15 -2.20 22.39
C LEU A 206 3.68 -2.64 21.00
N ALA A 207 2.65 -1.98 20.43
CA ALA A 207 2.27 -2.17 19.03
C ALA A 207 3.35 -1.65 18.07
N ALA A 208 4.01 -0.53 18.39
CA ALA A 208 5.18 -0.04 17.66
C ALA A 208 6.40 -0.96 17.83
N LEU A 209 6.59 -1.58 19.00
CA LEU A 209 7.60 -2.62 19.24
C LEU A 209 7.27 -3.94 18.54
N ALA A 210 6.00 -4.30 18.35
CA ALA A 210 5.57 -5.46 17.57
C ALA A 210 5.69 -5.20 16.05
N ALA A 211 5.59 -3.94 15.64
CA ALA A 211 5.99 -3.49 14.31
C ALA A 211 7.52 -3.40 14.16
N LEU A 212 8.29 -3.40 15.25
CA LEU A 212 9.76 -3.32 15.22
C LEU A 212 10.42 -4.52 14.54
N PRO A 213 10.05 -5.80 14.74
CA PRO A 213 10.59 -6.89 13.93
C PRO A 213 10.21 -6.78 12.45
N LEU A 214 9.05 -6.21 12.11
CA LEU A 214 8.67 -5.89 10.73
C LEU A 214 9.52 -4.74 10.17
N VAL A 215 9.77 -3.68 10.95
CA VAL A 215 10.63 -2.55 10.61
C VAL A 215 12.10 -2.96 10.56
N ILE A 216 12.57 -3.86 11.43
CA ILE A 216 13.91 -4.45 11.43
C ILE A 216 14.05 -5.41 10.25
N PHE A 217 13.03 -6.19 9.90
CA PHE A 217 13.02 -7.00 8.69
C PHE A 217 13.09 -6.11 7.43
N ILE A 218 12.29 -5.04 7.39
CA ILE A 218 12.37 -4.00 6.35
C ILE A 218 13.79 -3.39 6.34
N LEU A 219 14.33 -2.89 7.45
CA LEU A 219 15.67 -2.30 7.56
C LEU A 219 16.81 -3.29 7.23
N ALA A 220 16.67 -4.57 7.58
CA ALA A 220 17.60 -5.63 7.24
C ALA A 220 17.56 -5.94 5.74
N THR A 221 16.38 -5.85 5.10
CA THR A 221 16.26 -5.94 3.63
C THR A 221 16.70 -4.67 2.90
N ILE A 222 16.78 -3.51 3.57
CA ILE A 222 17.31 -2.24 3.03
C ILE A 222 18.84 -2.19 3.13
N SER A 223 19.42 -2.80 4.17
CA SER A 223 20.86 -2.76 4.46
C SER A 223 21.68 -3.84 3.77
N LEU A 224 21.02 -4.81 3.12
CA LEU A 224 21.69 -5.73 2.21
C LEU A 224 21.78 -5.04 0.85
N PRO A 225 22.98 -4.68 0.36
CA PRO A 225 23.14 -4.29 -1.02
C PRO A 225 22.77 -5.51 -1.86
N ALA A 226 21.58 -5.51 -2.45
CA ALA A 226 21.30 -6.32 -3.61
C ALA A 226 22.13 -5.73 -4.77
N LEU A 227 23.43 -6.01 -4.80
CA LEU A 227 24.13 -6.10 -6.07
C LEU A 227 23.56 -7.37 -6.70
N ASP A 228 22.54 -7.20 -7.54
CA ASP A 228 22.09 -8.26 -8.41
C ASP A 228 23.31 -8.72 -9.24
N PRO A 229 23.82 -9.95 -9.06
CA PRO A 229 25.01 -10.42 -9.77
C PRO A 229 24.84 -10.31 -11.29
N SER A 230 23.61 -10.31 -11.80
CA SER A 230 23.32 -10.16 -13.22
C SER A 230 23.56 -8.73 -13.75
N HIS A 231 23.29 -7.70 -12.95
CA HIS A 231 23.57 -6.30 -13.31
C HIS A 231 25.08 -6.05 -13.41
N ALA A 232 25.86 -6.57 -12.45
CA ALA A 232 27.32 -6.46 -12.46
C ALA A 232 27.95 -7.27 -13.61
N ALA A 233 27.43 -8.48 -13.86
CA ALA A 233 27.86 -9.33 -14.97
C ALA A 233 27.56 -8.68 -16.33
N LEU A 234 26.37 -8.11 -16.51
CA LEU A 234 25.98 -7.49 -17.78
C LEU A 234 26.78 -6.21 -18.04
N ARG A 235 26.99 -5.39 -17.00
CA ARG A 235 27.86 -4.21 -17.09
C ARG A 235 29.27 -4.58 -17.55
N THR A 236 29.86 -5.58 -16.92
CA THR A 236 31.21 -6.05 -17.28
C THR A 236 31.21 -6.59 -18.70
N CYS A 237 30.23 -7.42 -19.06
CA CYS A 237 30.18 -8.03 -20.38
C CYS A 237 29.96 -7.02 -21.51
N VAL A 238 29.02 -6.07 -21.37
CA VAL A 238 28.79 -5.05 -22.40
C VAL A 238 30.04 -4.18 -22.60
N LEU A 239 30.83 -3.95 -21.55
CA LEU A 239 32.08 -3.20 -21.63
C LEU A 239 33.24 -4.01 -22.22
N THR A 240 33.29 -5.33 -22.03
CA THR A 240 34.40 -6.19 -22.49
C THR A 240 34.13 -6.91 -23.80
N ASN A 241 32.87 -7.08 -24.19
CA ASN A 241 32.50 -7.82 -25.38
C ASN A 241 32.57 -6.96 -26.66
N ARG A 242 32.79 -7.62 -27.80
CA ARG A 242 32.81 -7.03 -29.13
C ARG A 242 31.43 -6.99 -29.81
N GLN A 243 30.35 -7.10 -29.05
CA GLN A 243 28.99 -6.98 -29.56
C GLN A 243 28.27 -5.84 -28.85
N GLN A 244 27.57 -5.04 -29.63
CA GLN A 244 26.78 -3.92 -29.14
C GLN A 244 25.30 -4.32 -29.10
N LEU A 245 24.70 -4.25 -27.91
CA LEU A 245 23.26 -4.35 -27.76
C LEU A 245 22.61 -3.03 -28.19
N VAL A 246 21.69 -3.11 -29.14
CA VAL A 246 20.89 -1.98 -29.61
C VAL A 246 19.44 -2.19 -29.28
N PHE A 247 18.84 -1.21 -28.62
CA PHE A 247 17.46 -1.22 -28.18
C PHE A 247 16.67 -0.20 -29.00
N TYR A 248 15.82 -0.68 -29.89
CA TYR A 248 14.90 0.14 -30.69
C TYR A 248 13.55 0.27 -29.98
N GLY A 249 13.08 1.51 -29.83
CA GLY A 249 11.78 1.79 -29.22
C GLY A 249 11.28 3.20 -29.48
N THR A 250 10.28 3.60 -28.70
CA THR A 250 9.74 4.97 -28.68
C THR A 250 9.46 5.38 -27.25
N ASP A 251 9.50 6.67 -26.94
CA ASP A 251 9.14 7.19 -25.61
C ASP A 251 7.67 6.92 -25.22
N THR A 252 6.77 6.82 -26.20
CA THR A 252 5.33 6.58 -25.98
C THR A 252 4.99 5.11 -25.72
N CYS A 253 5.87 4.18 -26.08
CA CYS A 253 5.66 2.74 -25.97
C CYS A 253 5.75 2.25 -24.51
N ALA A 254 4.66 1.66 -24.00
CA ALA A 254 4.58 1.17 -22.61
C ALA A 254 5.57 0.04 -22.32
N ALA A 255 5.73 -0.92 -23.24
CA ALA A 255 6.71 -2.00 -23.10
C ALA A 255 8.16 -1.48 -23.16
N CYS A 256 8.40 -0.39 -23.88
CA CYS A 256 9.70 0.24 -23.98
C CYS A 256 10.07 0.96 -22.69
N ARG A 257 9.09 1.61 -22.03
CA ARG A 257 9.26 2.19 -20.69
C ARG A 257 9.62 1.10 -19.66
N ARG A 258 8.88 -0.01 -19.66
CA ARG A 258 9.19 -1.18 -18.80
C ARG A 258 10.59 -1.72 -19.04
N GLN A 259 11.05 -1.79 -20.30
CA GLN A 259 12.40 -2.24 -20.60
C GLN A 259 13.48 -1.27 -20.07
N LYS A 260 13.24 0.04 -20.18
CA LYS A 260 14.13 1.08 -19.60
C LYS A 260 14.20 0.96 -18.08
N GLU A 261 13.08 0.64 -17.43
CA GLU A 261 13.03 0.41 -15.98
C GLU A 261 13.88 -0.81 -15.56
N VAL A 262 13.76 -1.94 -16.28
CA VAL A 262 14.56 -3.16 -16.03
C VAL A 262 16.07 -2.93 -16.18
N LEU A 263 16.48 -2.06 -17.10
CA LEU A 263 17.90 -1.71 -17.28
C LEU A 263 18.42 -0.76 -16.21
N GLY A 264 17.56 0.12 -15.70
CA GLY A 264 17.98 1.23 -14.84
C GLY A 264 18.91 2.23 -15.57
N PRO A 265 19.26 3.34 -14.91
CA PRO A 265 20.04 4.41 -15.53
C PRO A 265 21.47 3.98 -15.91
N ASP A 266 22.05 3.07 -15.14
CA ASP A 266 23.44 2.66 -15.32
C ASP A 266 23.65 1.78 -16.56
N LEU A 267 22.80 0.76 -16.78
CA LEU A 267 22.90 -0.10 -17.97
C LEU A 267 22.33 0.58 -19.21
N LEU A 268 21.35 1.48 -19.06
CA LEU A 268 20.82 2.26 -20.18
C LEU A 268 21.88 3.10 -20.90
N GLN A 269 22.93 3.52 -20.19
CA GLN A 269 24.05 4.25 -20.80
C GLN A 269 25.01 3.34 -21.57
N LEU A 270 25.02 2.05 -21.25
CA LEU A 270 25.88 1.05 -21.89
C LEU A 270 25.23 0.46 -23.14
N VAL A 271 23.90 0.36 -23.15
CA VAL A 271 23.12 -0.10 -24.28
C VAL A 271 22.83 1.07 -25.22
N ARG A 272 22.94 0.85 -26.53
CA ARG A 272 22.58 1.88 -27.51
C ARG A 272 21.06 1.93 -27.69
N TYR A 273 20.40 2.85 -27.00
CA TYR A 273 18.97 3.11 -27.21
C TYR A 273 18.74 4.01 -28.44
N VAL A 274 17.84 3.59 -29.34
CA VAL A 274 17.43 4.35 -30.52
C VAL A 274 15.93 4.61 -30.44
N ASP A 275 15.56 5.90 -30.41
CA ASP A 275 14.17 6.31 -30.49
C ASP A 275 13.77 6.51 -31.96
N CYS A 276 12.93 5.62 -32.48
CA CYS A 276 12.53 5.63 -33.89
C CYS A 276 11.56 6.78 -34.25
N VAL A 277 10.94 7.44 -33.26
CA VAL A 277 10.09 8.62 -33.49
C VAL A 277 10.95 9.87 -33.54
N ARG A 278 11.92 9.99 -32.64
CA ARG A 278 12.83 11.15 -32.58
C ARG A 278 13.87 11.13 -33.70
N THR A 279 14.32 9.94 -34.09
CA THR A 279 15.32 9.71 -35.13
C THR A 279 14.84 8.67 -36.15
N PRO A 280 13.91 9.04 -37.06
CA PRO A 280 13.30 8.09 -38.01
C PRO A 280 14.31 7.45 -38.96
N SER A 281 15.35 8.18 -39.34
CA SER A 281 16.41 7.70 -40.23
C SER A 281 17.19 6.51 -39.67
N SER A 282 17.35 6.43 -38.35
CA SER A 282 18.07 5.34 -37.68
C SER A 282 17.31 4.01 -37.69
N CYS A 283 16.00 4.04 -37.93
CA CYS A 283 15.15 2.85 -38.01
C CYS A 283 14.63 2.58 -39.43
N ALA A 284 14.90 3.48 -40.38
CA ALA A 284 14.52 3.34 -41.77
C ALA A 284 15.22 2.14 -42.43
N GLY A 285 14.48 1.35 -43.20
CA GLY A 285 15.01 0.16 -43.88
C GLY A 285 15.30 -1.05 -42.98
N LYS A 286 15.12 -0.94 -41.65
CA LYS A 286 15.33 -2.06 -40.73
C LYS A 286 14.12 -3.00 -40.61
N GLU A 287 12.96 -2.69 -41.19
CA GLU A 287 11.72 -3.52 -41.15
C GLU A 287 11.35 -4.01 -39.74
N LEU A 288 11.25 -3.08 -38.78
CA LEU A 288 10.90 -3.41 -37.40
C LEU A 288 9.41 -3.76 -37.28
N LYS A 289 9.10 -4.97 -36.78
CA LYS A 289 7.72 -5.46 -36.60
C LYS A 289 6.99 -4.86 -35.39
N GLY A 290 7.72 -4.23 -34.47
CA GLY A 290 7.15 -3.65 -33.25
C GLY A 290 8.23 -3.19 -32.28
N TYR A 291 7.79 -2.65 -31.14
CA TYR A 291 8.67 -2.16 -30.07
C TYR A 291 8.30 -2.78 -28.72
N PRO A 292 9.28 -3.05 -27.83
CA PRO A 292 10.72 -2.90 -28.03
C PRO A 292 11.29 -4.00 -28.96
N THR A 293 12.33 -3.65 -29.72
CA THR A 293 13.12 -4.62 -30.51
C THR A 293 14.58 -4.51 -30.11
N TRP A 294 15.20 -5.65 -29.87
CA TRP A 294 16.61 -5.80 -29.54
C TRP A 294 17.38 -6.31 -30.75
N ALA A 295 18.48 -5.65 -31.09
CA ALA A 295 19.42 -6.11 -32.08
C ALA A 295 20.79 -6.29 -31.46
N VAL A 296 21.51 -7.31 -31.92
CA VAL A 296 22.92 -7.51 -31.60
C VAL A 296 23.70 -7.07 -32.83
N GLU A 297 24.45 -5.99 -32.70
CA GLU A 297 25.30 -5.46 -33.77
C GLU A 297 26.77 -5.75 -33.44
N ASP A 298 27.59 -6.00 -34.44
CA ASP A 298 29.05 -6.02 -34.26
C ASP A 298 29.62 -4.58 -34.26
N TRP A 299 30.92 -4.43 -33.95
CA TRP A 299 31.59 -3.12 -33.98
C TRP A 299 31.61 -2.45 -35.37
N SER A 300 31.28 -3.17 -36.45
CA SER A 300 31.12 -2.59 -37.78
C SER A 300 29.71 -2.07 -38.06
N GLY A 301 28.79 -2.22 -37.09
CA GLY A 301 27.39 -1.83 -37.21
C GLY A 301 26.54 -2.83 -38.00
N GLN A 302 27.04 -4.04 -38.26
CA GLN A 302 26.28 -5.09 -38.93
C GLN A 302 25.44 -5.86 -37.92
N GLU A 303 24.16 -6.01 -38.22
CA GLU A 303 23.20 -6.73 -37.38
C GLU A 303 23.40 -8.24 -37.52
N ARG A 304 23.70 -8.92 -36.40
CA ARG A 304 23.93 -10.37 -36.33
C ARG A 304 22.70 -11.13 -35.92
N ALA A 305 21.89 -10.57 -35.02
CA ALA A 305 20.69 -11.19 -34.50
C ALA A 305 19.66 -10.14 -34.09
N ARG A 306 18.39 -10.55 -34.13
CA ARG A 306 17.25 -9.71 -33.76
C ARG A 306 16.26 -10.46 -32.89
N HIS A 307 15.76 -9.77 -31.87
CA HIS A 307 14.87 -10.33 -30.87
C HIS A 307 13.77 -9.32 -30.54
N TYR A 308 12.50 -9.77 -30.59
CA TYR A 308 11.34 -8.92 -30.36
C TYR A 308 10.82 -9.04 -28.92
N GLY A 309 10.33 -7.93 -28.38
CA GLY A 309 9.66 -7.85 -27.09
C GLY A 309 10.60 -7.61 -25.91
N LEU A 310 10.02 -7.62 -24.71
CA LEU A 310 10.73 -7.42 -23.44
C LEU A 310 11.75 -8.53 -23.19
N ARG A 311 12.85 -8.17 -22.54
CA ARG A 311 13.93 -9.07 -22.14
C ARG A 311 14.32 -8.84 -20.69
N THR A 312 14.52 -9.94 -19.98
CA THR A 312 15.15 -9.94 -18.65
C THR A 312 16.65 -9.70 -18.78
N LEU A 313 17.32 -9.33 -17.68
CA LEU A 313 18.77 -9.13 -17.67
C LEU A 313 19.53 -10.41 -18.03
N SER A 314 19.07 -11.57 -17.58
CA SER A 314 19.62 -12.88 -17.95
C SER A 314 19.50 -13.18 -19.44
N GLN A 315 18.38 -12.82 -20.06
CA GLN A 315 18.22 -12.94 -21.51
C GLN A 315 19.14 -11.97 -22.24
N LEU A 316 19.29 -10.73 -21.77
CA LEU A 316 20.23 -9.77 -22.36
C LEU A 316 21.69 -10.24 -22.26
N LEU A 317 22.06 -10.87 -21.14
CA LEU A 317 23.36 -11.54 -20.98
C LEU A 317 23.57 -12.63 -22.02
N SER A 318 22.58 -13.50 -22.23
CA SER A 318 22.67 -14.55 -23.26
C SER A 318 22.74 -13.98 -24.68
N LEU A 319 22.03 -12.88 -24.96
CA LEU A 319 22.04 -12.20 -26.26
C LEU A 319 23.36 -11.51 -26.55
N ALA A 320 23.96 -10.92 -25.53
CA ALA A 320 25.31 -10.39 -25.61
C ALA A 320 26.35 -11.52 -25.57
N ALA A 321 25.99 -12.79 -25.75
CA ALA A 321 26.90 -13.94 -25.76
C ALA A 321 27.87 -13.94 -24.56
N CYS A 322 27.37 -13.52 -23.40
CA CYS A 322 28.11 -13.54 -22.15
C CYS A 322 27.90 -14.90 -21.49
N ASP A 323 28.95 -15.71 -21.38
CA ASP A 323 28.90 -16.89 -20.54
C ASP A 323 28.79 -16.44 -19.07
N VAL A 324 27.56 -16.47 -18.55
CA VAL A 324 27.34 -16.39 -17.11
C VAL A 324 27.77 -17.74 -16.58
N ALA A 325 29.00 -17.86 -16.10
CA ALA A 325 29.42 -19.03 -15.36
C ALA A 325 28.37 -19.28 -14.27
N SER A 326 27.64 -20.38 -14.40
CA SER A 326 26.62 -20.80 -13.45
C SER A 326 27.28 -21.03 -12.10
N SER A 327 27.03 -20.14 -11.16
CA SER A 327 27.32 -20.30 -9.73
C SER A 327 26.10 -19.88 -8.93
#